data_AF-A0A2R6RLD4-F1
#
_entry.id   AF-A0A2R6RLD4-F1
#
_cell.length_a   1.000
_cell.length_b   1.000
_cell.length_c   1.000
_cell.angle_alpha   90.00
_cell.angle_beta   90.00
_cell.angle_gamma   90.00
#
_symmetry.space_group_name_H-M   'P 1'
#
loop_
_entity.id
_entity.type
_entity.pdbx_description
1 polymer ?
#
loop_
_entity_poly.entity_id
_entity_poly.type
_entity_poly.pdbx_seq_one_letter_code
_entity_poly.pdbx_strand_id
1 'polypeptide(L)'
;MVPLADLFNHKTGAEDVHFTSLSPHLVPENEAEGNQISDEYENTDDGEQLTPNSQSIRGSSSGSLECSSAIGDDPTVLEMIIVKDVKSGSEVFNTYGLLGNAALLHRYGFTEADNPYDIVNIDLELVLQWSSSLFSSRHSRVRLSMWRRLDYSGCVSQNSEYFEISPNGEPQVELLVLLYVVLLPEEAYWQLDLTVSTTAVNLNEFLTLNLPKQGIISMDKAPERSKDLLLTNSVRNALLSLANIRESLYGSNSMENDIEALKRCCHIRERKFYHSLMLRLSERKILEKLRIYAGAGAQLSSTAKRASMRKKLKT
;
A
#
# COMPACT_ATOMS: atom_id res chain seq x y z
N MET A 1 -29.96 -8.14 1.28
CA MET A 1 -30.00 -6.70 0.94
C MET A 1 -28.70 -6.37 0.23
N VAL A 2 -28.73 -5.59 -0.84
CA VAL A 2 -27.51 -5.00 -1.41
C VAL A 2 -27.27 -3.72 -0.61
N PRO A 3 -26.10 -3.55 0.06
CA PRO A 3 -25.79 -2.32 0.77
C PRO A 3 -25.93 -1.10 -0.17
N LEU A 4 -26.36 0.04 0.36
CA LEU A 4 -26.57 1.28 -0.42
C LEU A 4 -25.31 1.69 -1.23
N ALA A 5 -24.12 1.39 -0.71
CA ALA A 5 -22.84 1.64 -1.37
C ALA A 5 -22.59 0.78 -2.63
N ASP A 6 -23.20 -0.40 -2.72
CA ASP A 6 -23.06 -1.34 -3.85
C ASP A 6 -24.03 -1.00 -5.00
N LEU A 7 -24.84 0.06 -4.86
CA LEU A 7 -25.72 0.54 -5.93
C LEU A 7 -24.95 1.14 -7.10
N PHE A 8 -23.72 1.60 -6.85
CA PHE A 8 -22.87 2.27 -7.83
C PHE A 8 -21.57 1.50 -7.98
N ASN A 9 -21.16 1.28 -9.23
CA ASN A 9 -19.93 0.55 -9.52
C ASN A 9 -18.70 1.35 -9.07
N HIS A 10 -17.65 0.63 -8.72
CA HIS A 10 -16.36 1.22 -8.37
C HIS A 10 -15.67 1.84 -9.59
N LYS A 11 -15.02 2.98 -9.37
CA LYS A 11 -13.96 3.46 -10.25
C LYS A 11 -12.88 4.19 -9.47
N THR A 12 -11.65 3.69 -9.52
CA THR A 12 -10.52 4.31 -8.83
C THR A 12 -10.21 5.71 -9.37
N GLY A 13 -10.25 6.73 -8.50
CA GLY A 13 -9.80 8.10 -8.81
C GLY A 13 -10.65 8.83 -9.85
N ALA A 14 -11.83 8.29 -10.15
CA ALA A 14 -12.80 8.88 -11.06
C ALA A 14 -14.23 8.62 -10.59
N GLU A 15 -14.42 8.52 -9.29
CA GLU A 15 -15.71 8.45 -8.64
C GLU A 15 -16.47 9.78 -8.74
N ASP A 16 -17.79 9.65 -8.79
CA ASP A 16 -18.73 10.76 -8.91
C ASP A 16 -19.53 10.94 -7.62
N VAL A 17 -19.63 9.90 -6.80
CA VAL A 17 -20.34 9.91 -5.52
C VAL A 17 -19.48 9.38 -4.37
N HIS A 18 -19.68 9.92 -3.18
CA HIS A 18 -19.12 9.42 -1.92
C HIS A 18 -20.21 9.06 -0.92
N PHE A 19 -19.90 8.10 -0.07
CA PHE A 19 -20.75 7.68 1.04
C PHE A 19 -20.30 8.40 2.32
N THR A 20 -21.18 9.19 2.93
CA THR A 20 -20.89 9.99 4.12
C THR A 20 -22.01 9.86 5.16
N SER A 21 -21.64 9.98 6.43
CA SER A 21 -22.60 10.16 7.55
C SER A 21 -22.67 11.63 7.99
N LEU A 22 -21.86 12.51 7.38
CA LEU A 22 -21.68 13.91 7.77
C LEU A 22 -22.20 14.84 6.68
N SER A 23 -23.06 15.78 7.08
CA SER A 23 -23.64 16.82 6.23
C SER A 23 -22.55 17.63 5.50
N PRO A 24 -22.74 17.97 4.21
CA PRO A 24 -21.73 18.64 3.38
C PRO A 24 -21.51 20.12 3.74
N HIS A 25 -22.10 20.62 4.82
CA HIS A 25 -21.93 21.99 5.26
C HIS A 25 -20.92 22.05 6.41
N LEU A 26 -19.63 21.87 6.10
CA LEU A 26 -18.45 22.44 6.78
C LEU A 26 -17.18 21.81 6.18
N VAL A 27 -16.79 22.25 4.98
CA VAL A 27 -15.39 22.10 4.54
C VAL A 27 -14.74 23.47 4.72
N PRO A 28 -14.00 23.75 5.82
CA PRO A 28 -12.90 24.68 5.71
C PRO A 28 -11.76 23.93 5.01
N GLU A 29 -11.36 24.44 3.85
CA GLU A 29 -10.12 24.07 3.20
C GLU A 29 -8.98 24.13 4.23
N ASN A 30 -8.48 22.98 4.66
CA ASN A 30 -7.12 22.82 5.15
C ASN A 30 -6.72 21.35 5.07
N GLU A 31 -5.54 21.16 4.49
CA GLU A 31 -4.90 19.89 4.24
C GLU A 31 -4.56 19.11 5.51
N ALA A 32 -4.40 17.80 5.33
CA ALA A 32 -3.69 16.86 6.19
C ALA A 32 -4.28 16.61 7.59
N GLU A 33 -4.86 15.43 7.79
CA GLU A 33 -4.31 14.39 8.67
C GLU A 33 -5.22 13.14 8.65
N GLY A 34 -4.58 11.97 8.76
CA GLY A 34 -5.23 10.69 8.56
C GLY A 34 -6.18 10.31 9.70
N ASN A 35 -7.23 9.56 9.36
CA ASN A 35 -8.01 8.86 10.36
C ASN A 35 -8.02 7.36 10.03
N GLN A 36 -7.34 6.62 10.90
CA GLN A 36 -7.47 5.18 11.09
C GLN A 36 -8.88 4.91 11.63
N ILE A 37 -9.68 4.13 10.91
CA ILE A 37 -10.91 3.57 11.48
C ILE A 37 -10.52 2.23 12.11
N SER A 38 -10.49 2.20 13.43
CA SER A 38 -10.45 0.99 14.25
C SER A 38 -11.87 0.44 14.39
N ASP A 39 -12.10 -0.76 13.87
CA ASP A 39 -13.33 -1.52 14.06
C ASP A 39 -13.36 -2.17 15.46
N GLU A 40 -14.09 -1.60 16.41
CA GLU A 40 -14.52 -2.29 17.63
C GLU A 40 -16.05 -2.30 17.71
N TYR A 41 -16.65 -3.49 17.55
CA TYR A 41 -18.07 -3.74 17.72
C TYR A 41 -18.31 -4.30 19.12
N GLU A 42 -18.83 -3.50 20.05
CA GLU A 42 -19.48 -4.03 21.25
C GLU A 42 -20.98 -4.18 21.02
N ASN A 43 -21.47 -5.41 21.20
CA ASN A 43 -22.88 -5.74 21.27
C ASN A 43 -23.45 -5.24 22.60
N THR A 44 -24.61 -4.59 22.58
CA THR A 44 -25.50 -4.61 23.75
C THR A 44 -26.95 -4.68 23.29
N ASP A 45 -27.56 -5.80 23.68
CA ASP A 45 -28.98 -6.14 23.66
C ASP A 45 -29.72 -5.40 24.80
N ASP A 46 -31.04 -5.54 24.83
CA ASP A 46 -32.07 -4.95 25.70
C ASP A 46 -32.77 -3.73 25.07
N GLY A 47 -34.10 -3.64 24.91
CA GLY A 47 -35.18 -4.42 25.49
C GLY A 47 -36.35 -3.48 25.79
N GLU A 48 -37.47 -3.69 25.08
CA GLU A 48 -38.85 -3.46 25.52
C GLU A 48 -39.58 -2.09 25.51
N GLN A 49 -40.79 -2.18 24.90
CA GLN A 49 -42.12 -1.70 25.35
C GLN A 49 -42.71 -0.31 24.97
N LEU A 50 -43.54 -0.35 23.92
CA LEU A 50 -45.00 -0.12 23.88
C LEU A 50 -45.68 1.19 24.40
N THR A 51 -46.26 1.92 23.42
CA THR A 51 -47.68 2.43 23.34
C THR A 51 -48.03 3.82 23.91
N PRO A 52 -49.25 4.38 23.66
CA PRO A 52 -49.62 5.08 22.43
C PRO A 52 -50.35 6.44 22.73
N ASN A 53 -50.53 7.34 21.76
CA ASN A 53 -51.78 8.12 21.75
C ASN A 53 -52.09 8.82 20.43
N SER A 54 -53.35 8.66 20.03
CA SER A 54 -54.03 9.35 18.93
C SER A 54 -54.44 10.77 19.32
N GLN A 55 -54.48 11.70 18.36
CA GLN A 55 -55.62 12.60 18.14
C GLN A 55 -55.44 13.44 16.86
N SER A 56 -56.59 13.82 16.31
CA SER A 56 -56.85 14.28 14.96
C SER A 56 -57.03 15.81 14.86
N ILE A 57 -56.93 16.35 13.64
CA ILE A 57 -57.86 17.31 12.98
C ILE A 57 -57.13 18.36 12.10
N ARG A 58 -57.38 18.22 10.79
CA ARG A 58 -57.64 19.20 9.70
C ARG A 58 -56.98 20.60 9.72
N GLY A 59 -56.42 20.95 8.56
CA GLY A 59 -56.33 22.32 8.05
C GLY A 59 -55.75 22.38 6.63
N SER A 60 -56.59 22.73 5.65
CA SER A 60 -56.23 22.90 4.24
C SER A 60 -55.25 24.06 4.00
N SER A 61 -54.36 23.92 3.01
CA SER A 61 -54.23 24.79 1.82
C SER A 61 -52.79 25.01 1.34
N SER A 62 -52.65 24.99 0.00
CA SER A 62 -51.77 25.85 -0.81
C SER A 62 -50.24 25.73 -0.70
N GLY A 63 -49.68 24.91 -1.60
CA GLY A 63 -48.64 25.33 -2.56
C GLY A 63 -47.35 25.96 -2.04
N SER A 64 -46.27 25.18 -2.04
CA SER A 64 -44.98 25.52 -2.63
C SER A 64 -44.07 24.30 -2.52
N LEU A 65 -43.45 23.91 -3.62
CA LEU A 65 -42.38 22.92 -3.65
C LEU A 65 -41.13 23.57 -3.04
N GLU A 66 -40.98 23.50 -1.72
CA GLU A 66 -39.70 23.73 -1.04
C GLU A 66 -39.36 22.48 -0.24
N CYS A 67 -38.73 21.52 -0.92
CA CYS A 67 -38.04 20.42 -0.24
C CYS A 67 -36.64 20.90 0.14
N SER A 68 -36.60 21.81 1.11
CA SER A 68 -35.40 22.14 1.88
C SER A 68 -35.69 21.81 3.35
N SER A 69 -36.16 20.59 3.60
CA SER A 69 -36.11 20.04 4.95
C SER A 69 -34.66 19.75 5.26
N ALA A 70 -34.05 20.64 6.05
CA ALA A 70 -32.82 20.36 6.77
C ALA A 70 -33.01 19.05 7.53
N ILE A 71 -32.51 17.96 6.94
CA ILE A 71 -32.31 16.70 7.63
C ILE A 71 -31.24 17.05 8.67
N GLY A 72 -31.67 17.15 9.93
CA GLY A 72 -30.75 17.34 11.04
C GLY A 72 -29.71 16.22 11.01
N ASP A 73 -28.50 16.52 11.49
CA ASP A 73 -27.40 15.59 11.70
C ASP A 73 -27.84 14.46 12.65
N ASP A 74 -28.60 13.50 12.11
CA ASP A 74 -28.91 12.26 12.77
C ASP A 74 -27.80 11.27 12.39
N PRO A 75 -26.93 10.87 13.34
CA PRO A 75 -25.84 9.94 13.08
C PRO A 75 -26.32 8.53 12.66
N THR A 76 -27.64 8.31 12.60
CA THR A 76 -28.25 7.07 12.09
C THR A 76 -28.54 7.10 10.58
N VAL A 77 -28.33 8.23 9.91
CA VAL A 77 -28.60 8.40 8.48
C VAL A 77 -27.29 8.38 7.68
N LEU A 78 -27.26 7.56 6.65
CA LEU A 78 -26.16 7.49 5.69
C LEU A 78 -26.58 8.14 4.38
N GLU A 79 -25.75 9.04 3.89
CA GLU A 79 -26.00 9.82 2.68
C GLU A 79 -25.01 9.44 1.57
N MET A 80 -25.51 9.47 0.34
CA MET A 80 -24.67 9.38 -0.83
C MET A 80 -24.70 10.71 -1.57
N ILE A 81 -23.55 11.39 -1.59
CA ILE A 81 -23.40 12.74 -2.12
C ILE A 81 -22.65 12.72 -3.45
N ILE A 82 -23.03 13.60 -4.37
CA ILE A 82 -22.30 13.81 -5.63
C ILE A 82 -21.10 14.71 -5.35
N VAL A 83 -19.90 14.23 -5.67
CA VAL A 83 -18.64 14.98 -5.53
C VAL A 83 -18.13 15.53 -6.85
N LYS A 84 -18.69 15.09 -7.98
CA LYS A 84 -18.28 15.50 -9.33
C LYS A 84 -19.47 15.57 -10.28
N ASP A 85 -19.46 16.56 -11.18
CA ASP A 85 -20.51 16.71 -12.18
C ASP A 85 -20.58 15.52 -13.14
N VAL A 86 -21.78 14.93 -13.25
CA VAL A 86 -22.06 13.80 -14.15
C VAL A 86 -22.94 14.24 -15.32
N LYS A 87 -22.53 13.89 -16.53
CA LYS A 87 -23.33 14.17 -17.74
C LYS A 87 -24.57 13.27 -17.78
N SER A 88 -25.71 13.84 -18.14
CA SER A 88 -26.96 13.10 -18.33
C SER A 88 -26.76 11.86 -19.21
N GLY A 89 -27.23 10.71 -18.74
CA GLY A 89 -27.12 9.41 -19.43
C GLY A 89 -25.78 8.69 -19.21
N SER A 90 -24.86 9.24 -18.42
CA SER A 90 -23.63 8.55 -18.02
C SER A 90 -23.84 7.72 -16.77
N GLU A 91 -23.07 6.65 -16.64
CA GLU A 91 -22.98 5.89 -15.39
C GLU A 91 -22.32 6.74 -14.29
N VAL A 92 -22.80 6.56 -13.06
CA VAL A 92 -22.30 7.23 -11.85
C VAL A 92 -21.44 6.21 -11.10
N PHE A 93 -20.21 6.59 -10.75
CA PHE A 93 -19.27 5.68 -10.08
C PHE A 93 -19.08 6.05 -8.61
N ASN A 94 -18.90 5.04 -7.76
CA ASN A 94 -18.48 5.16 -6.38
C ASN A 94 -17.00 4.76 -6.23
N THR A 95 -16.41 4.98 -5.05
CA THR A 95 -15.13 4.40 -4.65
C THR A 95 -15.32 3.38 -3.53
N TYR A 96 -14.75 2.17 -3.69
CA TYR A 96 -14.71 1.14 -2.64
C TYR A 96 -13.49 1.31 -1.73
N GLY A 97 -12.75 2.42 -1.90
CA GLY A 97 -11.49 2.71 -1.24
C GLY A 97 -10.29 2.57 -2.17
N LEU A 98 -9.10 2.74 -1.58
CA LEU A 98 -7.82 2.70 -2.29
C LEU A 98 -7.32 1.24 -2.39
N LEU A 99 -7.98 0.44 -3.23
CA LEU A 99 -7.75 -1.00 -3.31
C LEU A 99 -6.96 -1.40 -4.57
N GLY A 100 -5.94 -2.23 -4.40
CA GLY A 100 -5.22 -2.85 -5.52
C GLY A 100 -6.03 -3.96 -6.22
N ASN A 101 -5.58 -4.40 -7.39
CA ASN A 101 -6.32 -5.36 -8.21
C ASN A 101 -6.52 -6.72 -7.52
N ALA A 102 -5.57 -7.15 -6.69
CA ALA A 102 -5.70 -8.40 -5.93
C ALA A 102 -6.90 -8.33 -4.95
N ALA A 103 -7.04 -7.21 -4.24
CA ALA A 103 -8.14 -6.99 -3.30
C ALA A 103 -9.48 -6.81 -4.02
N LEU A 104 -9.49 -6.05 -5.12
CA LEU A 104 -10.68 -5.87 -5.97
C LEU A 104 -11.18 -7.21 -6.52
N LEU A 105 -10.27 -8.06 -7.01
CA LEU A 105 -10.64 -9.36 -7.56
C LEU A 105 -11.17 -10.30 -6.48
N HIS A 106 -10.52 -10.34 -5.31
CA HIS A 106 -10.91 -11.21 -4.21
C HIS A 106 -12.26 -10.83 -3.60
N ARG A 107 -12.53 -9.52 -3.40
CA ARG A 107 -13.74 -9.03 -2.72
C ARG A 107 -14.91 -8.81 -3.67
N TYR A 108 -14.65 -8.33 -4.90
CA TYR A 108 -15.68 -7.85 -5.81
C TYR A 108 -15.68 -8.56 -7.18
N GLY A 109 -14.70 -9.41 -7.47
CA GLY A 109 -14.70 -10.25 -8.67
C GLY A 109 -14.40 -9.53 -9.98
N PHE A 110 -13.71 -8.38 -9.93
CA PHE A 110 -13.22 -7.66 -11.09
C PHE A 110 -11.83 -7.05 -10.83
N THR A 111 -11.20 -6.56 -11.90
CA THR A 111 -9.91 -5.84 -11.87
C THR A 111 -10.02 -4.60 -12.73
N GLU A 112 -9.26 -3.56 -12.41
CA GLU A 112 -9.18 -2.35 -13.22
C GLU A 112 -7.87 -2.31 -14.01
N ALA A 113 -7.97 -1.81 -15.25
CA ALA A 113 -6.80 -1.51 -16.05
C ALA A 113 -6.10 -0.27 -15.48
N ASP A 114 -4.77 -0.32 -15.38
CA ASP A 114 -3.92 0.79 -14.93
C ASP A 114 -4.31 1.37 -13.56
N ASN A 115 -4.71 0.51 -12.62
CA ASN A 115 -5.02 0.89 -11.24
C ASN A 115 -3.81 1.53 -10.53
N PRO A 116 -3.89 2.79 -10.07
CA PRO A 116 -2.80 3.49 -9.40
C PRO A 116 -2.49 2.99 -7.98
N TYR A 117 -3.37 2.19 -7.37
CA TYR A 117 -3.17 1.62 -6.03
C TYR A 117 -2.81 0.13 -6.09
N ASP A 118 -2.39 -0.36 -7.26
CA ASP A 118 -2.00 -1.76 -7.39
C ASP A 118 -0.69 -2.06 -6.67
N ILE A 119 -0.63 -3.23 -6.03
CA ILE A 119 0.50 -3.67 -5.22
C ILE A 119 0.85 -5.11 -5.54
N VAL A 120 2.10 -5.49 -5.27
CA VAL A 120 2.50 -6.90 -5.28
C VAL A 120 3.16 -7.27 -3.95
N ASN A 121 2.77 -8.42 -3.42
CA ASN A 121 3.24 -8.90 -2.13
C ASN A 121 4.48 -9.81 -2.30
N ILE A 122 5.46 -9.62 -1.42
CA ILE A 122 6.57 -10.54 -1.19
C ILE A 122 6.39 -11.15 0.20
N ASP A 123 6.09 -12.45 0.25
CA ASP A 123 5.97 -13.16 1.52
C ASP A 123 7.32 -13.23 2.24
N LEU A 124 7.30 -13.16 3.57
CA LEU A 124 8.49 -13.34 4.40
C LEU A 124 9.16 -14.70 4.10
N GLU A 125 8.38 -15.73 3.80
CA GLU A 125 8.89 -17.05 3.44
C GLU A 125 9.78 -16.99 2.19
N LEU A 126 9.46 -16.16 1.19
CA LEU A 126 10.31 -15.96 0.02
C LEU A 126 11.64 -15.29 0.39
N VAL A 127 11.62 -14.37 1.35
CA VAL A 127 12.85 -13.74 1.88
C VAL A 127 13.69 -14.76 2.64
N LEU A 128 13.08 -15.63 3.43
CA LEU A 128 13.77 -16.70 4.16
C LEU A 128 14.33 -17.78 3.22
N GLN A 129 13.59 -18.14 2.16
CA GLN A 129 14.06 -19.03 1.10
C GLN A 129 15.27 -18.43 0.38
N TRP A 130 15.19 -17.15 0.01
CA TRP A 130 16.31 -16.43 -0.59
C TRP A 130 17.53 -16.40 0.36
N SER A 131 17.33 -16.05 1.63
CA SER A 131 18.39 -16.01 2.63
C SER A 131 19.04 -17.38 2.82
N SER A 132 18.25 -18.46 2.81
CA SER A 132 18.74 -19.84 2.93
C SER A 132 19.57 -20.32 1.73
N SER A 133 19.41 -19.67 0.57
CA SER A 133 20.26 -19.94 -0.61
C SER A 133 21.67 -19.35 -0.49
N LEU A 134 21.84 -18.33 0.37
CA LEU A 134 23.11 -17.61 0.55
C LEU A 134 23.77 -17.88 1.91
N PHE A 135 22.97 -18.13 2.94
CA PHE A 135 23.41 -18.21 4.33
C PHE A 135 22.85 -19.45 5.03
N SER A 136 23.46 -19.80 6.16
CA SER A 136 22.95 -20.89 7.01
C SER A 136 21.61 -20.53 7.65
N SER A 137 20.82 -21.55 8.00
CA SER A 137 19.56 -21.37 8.74
C SER A 137 19.76 -20.65 10.08
N ARG A 138 20.89 -20.90 10.76
CA ARG A 138 21.26 -20.18 12.00
C ARG A 138 21.42 -18.68 11.73
N HIS A 139 22.14 -18.30 10.67
CA HIS A 139 22.32 -16.89 10.30
C HIS A 139 20.97 -16.22 10.06
N SER A 140 20.14 -16.78 9.16
CA SER A 140 18.83 -16.23 8.83
C SER A 140 17.95 -16.01 10.06
N ARG A 141 17.91 -16.99 10.99
CA ARG A 141 17.12 -16.90 12.23
C ARG A 141 17.62 -15.82 13.18
N VAL A 142 18.93 -15.70 13.35
CA VAL A 142 19.55 -14.70 14.23
C VAL A 142 19.31 -13.29 13.67
N ARG A 143 19.45 -13.12 12.35
CA ARG A 143 19.20 -11.83 11.69
C ARG A 143 17.72 -11.43 11.71
N LEU A 144 16.81 -12.38 11.50
CA LEU A 144 15.37 -12.14 11.65
C LEU A 144 14.99 -11.78 13.09
N SER A 145 15.54 -12.48 14.08
CA SER A 145 15.32 -12.15 15.50
C SER A 145 15.79 -10.74 15.83
N MET A 146 16.95 -10.34 15.29
CA MET A 146 17.44 -8.98 15.45
C MET A 146 16.51 -7.95 14.82
N TRP A 147 16.03 -8.21 13.61
CA TRP A 147 15.06 -7.36 12.93
C TRP A 147 13.78 -7.17 13.76
N ARG A 148 13.27 -8.21 14.42
CA ARG A 148 12.15 -8.12 15.36
C ARG A 148 12.47 -7.30 16.62
N ARG A 149 13.68 -7.45 17.17
CA ARG A 149 14.14 -6.69 18.35
C ARG A 149 14.26 -5.19 18.07
N LEU A 150 14.40 -4.82 16.81
CA LEU A 150 14.40 -3.45 16.32
C LEU A 150 12.99 -2.89 16.09
N ASP A 151 11.96 -3.63 16.52
CA ASP A 151 10.54 -3.27 16.43
C ASP A 151 10.01 -3.17 15.00
N TYR A 152 10.58 -3.97 14.09
CA TYR A 152 10.06 -4.13 12.73
C TYR A 152 9.20 -5.39 12.60
N SER A 153 8.12 -5.26 11.85
CA SER A 153 7.25 -6.35 11.41
C SER A 153 6.74 -6.05 9.99
N GLY A 154 6.47 -7.09 9.22
CA GLY A 154 5.77 -7.01 7.95
C GLY A 154 4.27 -6.90 8.15
N CYS A 155 3.56 -6.76 7.03
CA CYS A 155 2.12 -6.80 7.01
C CYS A 155 1.64 -8.22 7.34
N VAL A 156 0.58 -8.35 8.13
CA VAL A 156 0.07 -9.65 8.57
C VAL A 156 -1.33 -9.86 8.00
N SER A 157 -1.52 -10.98 7.30
CA SER A 157 -2.84 -11.43 6.84
C SER A 157 -2.95 -12.94 7.01
N GLN A 158 -4.05 -13.42 7.60
CA GLN A 158 -4.34 -14.86 7.70
C GLN A 158 -3.15 -15.73 8.15
N ASN A 159 -2.39 -15.25 9.15
CA ASN A 159 -1.19 -15.91 9.70
C ASN A 159 0.04 -15.99 8.78
N SER A 160 0.05 -15.28 7.65
CA SER A 160 1.26 -15.02 6.87
C SER A 160 1.72 -13.59 7.03
N GLU A 161 3.03 -13.41 6.99
CA GLU A 161 3.66 -12.10 6.99
C GLU A 161 4.26 -11.82 5.61
N TYR A 162 4.03 -10.63 5.11
CA TYR A 162 4.45 -10.21 3.79
C TYR A 162 4.86 -8.74 3.77
N PHE A 163 5.49 -8.35 2.67
CA PHE A 163 5.88 -6.97 2.40
C PHE A 163 5.24 -6.51 1.11
N GLU A 164 4.81 -5.26 1.07
CA GLU A 164 4.18 -4.69 -0.11
C GLU A 164 5.19 -3.93 -0.97
N ILE A 165 5.04 -4.07 -2.28
CA ILE A 165 5.72 -3.25 -3.27
C ILE A 165 4.69 -2.34 -3.90
N SER A 166 4.96 -1.04 -3.81
CA SER A 166 4.11 0.00 -4.37
C SER A 166 4.02 -0.09 -5.90
N PRO A 167 3.02 0.56 -6.52
CA PRO A 167 2.86 0.57 -7.97
C PRO A 167 4.03 1.25 -8.71
N ASN A 168 4.87 2.01 -8.00
CA ASN A 168 6.10 2.61 -8.53
C ASN A 168 7.32 1.67 -8.46
N GLY A 169 7.16 0.47 -7.92
CA GLY A 169 8.23 -0.50 -7.70
C GLY A 169 9.04 -0.25 -6.44
N GLU A 170 8.63 0.68 -5.58
CA GLU A 170 9.30 0.91 -4.30
C GLU A 170 8.82 -0.12 -3.26
N PRO A 171 9.74 -0.86 -2.60
CA PRO A 171 9.39 -1.75 -1.51
C PRO A 171 9.17 -0.99 -0.20
N GLN A 172 8.39 -1.59 0.70
CA GLN A 172 8.29 -1.19 2.10
C GLN A 172 9.67 -1.09 2.79
N VAL A 173 9.81 -0.15 3.73
CA VAL A 173 11.08 0.12 4.42
C VAL A 173 11.49 -1.07 5.28
N GLU A 174 10.51 -1.75 5.86
CA GLU A 174 10.60 -2.95 6.68
C GLU A 174 11.35 -4.05 5.93
N LEU A 175 11.06 -4.24 4.63
CA LEU A 175 11.76 -5.18 3.76
C LEU A 175 13.21 -4.74 3.52
N LEU A 176 13.44 -3.47 3.22
CA LEU A 176 14.80 -2.94 3.00
C LEU A 176 15.67 -3.12 4.25
N VAL A 177 15.11 -2.84 5.42
CA VAL A 177 15.74 -3.02 6.71
C VAL A 177 16.06 -4.48 6.99
N LEU A 178 15.12 -5.41 6.72
CA LEU A 178 15.36 -6.85 6.87
C LEU A 178 16.51 -7.32 5.98
N LEU A 179 16.49 -6.94 4.69
CA LEU A 179 17.55 -7.29 3.76
C LEU A 179 18.91 -6.74 4.19
N TYR A 180 18.93 -5.49 4.66
CA TYR A 180 20.14 -4.87 5.19
C TYR A 180 20.70 -5.67 6.37
N VAL A 181 19.88 -5.99 7.38
CA VAL A 181 20.29 -6.75 8.57
C VAL A 181 20.76 -8.17 8.21
N VAL A 182 20.12 -8.82 7.25
CA VAL A 182 20.53 -10.15 6.74
C VAL A 182 21.89 -10.10 6.06
N LEU A 183 22.16 -9.03 5.31
CA LEU A 183 23.40 -8.85 4.52
C LEU A 183 24.53 -8.14 5.29
N LEU A 184 24.28 -7.68 6.52
CA LEU A 184 25.30 -7.03 7.35
C LEU A 184 26.46 -8.01 7.66
N PRO A 185 27.72 -7.59 7.45
CA PRO A 185 28.90 -8.33 7.91
C PRO A 185 28.82 -8.69 9.40
N GLU A 186 29.52 -9.74 9.81
CA GLU A 186 29.48 -10.20 11.21
C GLU A 186 29.94 -9.12 12.18
N GLU A 187 31.02 -8.40 11.88
CA GLU A 187 31.55 -7.34 12.75
C GLU A 187 30.54 -6.20 12.94
N ALA A 188 29.91 -5.75 11.86
CA ALA A 188 28.91 -4.69 11.90
C ALA A 188 27.63 -5.14 12.61
N TYR A 189 27.26 -6.41 12.46
CA TYR A 189 26.14 -7.00 13.19
C TYR A 189 26.40 -7.07 14.69
N TRP A 190 27.59 -7.49 15.11
CA TRP A 190 27.96 -7.52 16.53
C TRP A 190 27.92 -6.12 17.15
N GLN A 191 28.39 -5.11 16.42
CA GLN A 191 28.28 -3.72 16.87
C GLN A 191 26.81 -3.29 16.99
N LEU A 192 25.97 -3.65 16.03
CA LEU A 192 24.54 -3.36 16.08
C LEU A 192 23.87 -4.07 17.27
N ASP A 193 24.15 -5.36 17.47
CA ASP A 193 23.61 -6.17 18.57
C ASP A 193 24.03 -5.62 19.94
N LEU A 194 25.30 -5.22 20.08
CA LEU A 194 25.80 -4.58 21.29
C LEU A 194 25.11 -3.23 21.52
N THR A 195 24.94 -2.42 20.48
CA THR A 195 24.29 -1.10 20.56
C THR A 195 22.84 -1.24 21.02
N VAL A 196 22.06 -2.13 20.39
CA VAL A 196 20.66 -2.38 20.76
C VAL A 196 20.53 -2.98 22.17
N SER A 197 21.53 -3.74 22.63
CA SER A 197 21.52 -4.32 23.97
C SER A 197 21.93 -3.32 25.06
N THR A 198 22.75 -2.31 24.73
CA THR A 198 23.30 -1.35 25.69
C THR A 198 22.56 -0.01 25.70
N THR A 199 21.88 0.32 24.60
CA THR A 199 21.17 1.58 24.39
C THR A 199 19.88 1.31 23.62
N ALA A 200 18.79 2.02 23.94
CA ALA A 200 17.51 1.92 23.22
C ALA A 200 17.55 2.63 21.86
N VAL A 201 18.61 2.39 21.10
CA VAL A 201 18.95 3.08 19.85
C VAL A 201 18.35 2.32 18.67
N ASN A 202 17.75 3.05 17.74
CA ASN A 202 17.16 2.48 16.52
C ASN A 202 18.20 2.36 15.39
N LEU A 203 17.83 1.66 14.31
CA LEU A 203 18.72 1.47 13.16
C LEU A 203 19.17 2.77 12.50
N ASN A 204 18.32 3.79 12.47
CA ASN A 204 18.66 5.06 11.81
C ASN A 204 19.82 5.73 12.54
N GLU A 205 19.78 5.75 13.87
CA GLU A 205 20.86 6.29 14.67
C GLU A 205 22.13 5.43 14.54
N PHE A 206 22.01 4.09 14.52
CA PHE A 206 23.15 3.21 14.22
C PHE A 206 23.79 3.49 12.84
N LEU A 207 22.97 3.68 11.80
CA LEU A 207 23.42 4.03 10.45
C LEU A 207 24.13 5.39 10.44
N THR A 208 23.60 6.39 11.15
CA THR A 208 24.24 7.71 11.23
C THR A 208 25.57 7.69 11.98
N LEU A 209 25.74 6.83 12.98
CA LEU A 209 26.97 6.70 13.76
C LEU A 209 28.07 5.95 13.01
N ASN A 210 27.70 4.95 12.20
CA ASN A 210 28.66 4.03 11.57
C ASN A 210 28.95 4.33 10.09
N LEU A 211 28.19 5.19 9.41
CA LEU A 211 28.55 5.64 8.06
C LEU A 211 29.60 6.76 8.10
N PRO A 212 30.59 6.75 7.19
CA PRO A 212 31.63 7.78 7.15
C PRO A 212 30.99 9.15 6.93
N LYS A 213 31.24 10.07 7.87
CA LYS A 213 30.83 11.48 7.84
C LYS A 213 31.10 12.13 6.48
N GLN A 214 30.11 12.12 5.59
CA GLN A 214 30.10 12.99 4.43
C GLN A 214 28.94 13.99 4.58
N GLY A 215 29.20 15.04 5.34
CA GLY A 215 28.41 16.28 5.34
C GLY A 215 27.35 16.38 6.42
N ILE A 216 27.65 17.17 7.46
CA ILE A 216 26.68 17.76 8.38
C ILE A 216 25.72 18.63 7.57
N ILE A 217 24.48 18.20 7.35
CA ILE A 217 23.38 19.05 6.82
C ILE A 217 22.05 18.57 7.44
N SER A 218 21.28 19.54 7.94
CA SER A 218 20.05 19.44 8.74
C SER A 218 19.03 18.38 8.33
N MET A 219 18.43 17.82 9.38
CA MET A 219 17.54 16.66 9.41
C MET A 219 16.07 17.11 9.44
N ASP A 220 15.55 17.61 8.30
CA ASP A 220 14.13 17.98 8.15
C ASP A 220 13.39 17.15 7.07
N LYS A 221 14.03 16.11 6.51
CA LYS A 221 13.41 15.17 5.56
C LYS A 221 13.82 13.73 5.88
N ALA A 222 13.28 13.20 6.97
CA ALA A 222 13.75 11.98 7.64
C ALA A 222 13.41 10.64 6.94
N PRO A 223 12.27 10.42 6.27
CA PRO A 223 11.93 9.09 5.75
C PRO A 223 12.50 8.78 4.36
N GLU A 224 12.70 9.78 3.50
CA GLU A 224 13.23 9.54 2.13
C GLU A 224 14.73 9.24 2.14
N ARG A 225 15.51 9.93 2.98
CA ARG A 225 16.97 9.75 3.02
C ARG A 225 17.42 8.46 3.69
N SER A 226 16.62 7.87 4.59
CA SER A 226 16.95 6.60 5.24
C SER A 226 16.88 5.43 4.25
N LYS A 227 15.93 5.45 3.30
CA LYS A 227 15.82 4.45 2.23
C LYS A 227 17.09 4.40 1.37
N ASP A 228 17.64 5.55 1.00
CA ASP A 228 18.87 5.63 0.20
C ASP A 228 20.08 5.01 0.92
N LEU A 229 20.16 5.14 2.25
CA LEU A 229 21.24 4.55 3.04
C LEU A 229 21.14 3.03 3.13
N LEU A 230 19.92 2.49 3.13
CA LEU A 230 19.65 1.05 3.15
C LEU A 230 19.93 0.38 1.79
N LEU A 231 19.87 1.13 0.69
CA LEU A 231 20.07 0.64 -0.69
C LEU A 231 21.55 0.39 -1.06
N THR A 232 22.21 -0.45 -0.28
CA THR A 232 23.55 -0.95 -0.61
C THR A 232 23.54 -1.84 -1.85
N ASN A 233 24.70 -2.04 -2.49
CA ASN A 233 24.79 -2.90 -3.67
C ASN A 233 24.32 -4.35 -3.39
N SER A 234 24.56 -4.86 -2.17
CA SER A 234 24.10 -6.19 -1.76
C SER A 234 22.59 -6.23 -1.61
N VAL A 235 21.98 -5.23 -0.95
CA VAL A 235 20.51 -5.12 -0.81
C VAL A 235 19.84 -5.02 -2.17
N ARG A 236 20.44 -4.29 -3.11
CA ARG A 236 19.90 -4.17 -4.47
C ARG A 236 19.96 -5.47 -5.26
N ASN A 237 21.06 -6.22 -5.14
CA ASN A 237 21.14 -7.56 -5.72
C ASN A 237 20.11 -8.50 -5.08
N ALA A 238 19.88 -8.39 -3.77
CA ALA A 238 18.85 -9.15 -3.08
C ALA A 238 17.44 -8.83 -3.61
N LEU A 239 17.11 -7.54 -3.80
CA LEU A 239 15.83 -7.13 -4.38
C LEU A 239 15.65 -7.68 -5.80
N LEU A 240 16.70 -7.69 -6.63
CA LEU A 240 16.66 -8.30 -7.96
C LEU A 240 16.42 -9.81 -7.89
N SER A 241 17.10 -10.51 -6.97
CA SER A 241 16.88 -11.95 -6.74
C SER A 241 15.46 -12.23 -6.27
N LEU A 242 14.92 -11.45 -5.33
CA LEU A 242 13.57 -11.59 -4.84
C LEU A 242 12.52 -11.34 -5.92
N ALA A 243 12.70 -10.31 -6.76
CA ALA A 243 11.83 -10.05 -7.90
C ALA A 243 11.78 -11.25 -8.86
N ASN A 244 12.92 -11.89 -9.10
CA ASN A 244 13.00 -13.07 -9.97
C ASN A 244 12.35 -14.31 -9.32
N ILE A 245 12.57 -14.54 -8.03
CA ILE A 245 11.92 -15.63 -7.28
C ILE A 245 10.40 -15.42 -7.33
N ARG A 246 9.93 -14.20 -7.03
CA ARG A 246 8.50 -13.87 -7.03
C ARG A 246 7.86 -14.01 -8.41
N GLU A 247 8.56 -13.60 -9.48
CA GLU A 247 8.05 -13.75 -10.84
C GLU A 247 7.97 -15.23 -11.27
N SER A 248 8.91 -16.07 -10.83
CA SER A 248 8.92 -17.50 -11.16
C SER A 248 7.65 -18.25 -10.72
N LEU A 249 6.94 -17.72 -9.71
CA LEU A 249 5.69 -18.29 -9.21
C LEU A 249 4.51 -18.15 -10.20
N TYR A 250 4.60 -17.25 -11.19
CA TYR A 250 3.57 -17.10 -12.23
C TYR A 250 3.69 -18.14 -13.37
N GLY A 251 4.71 -19.01 -13.32
CA GLY A 251 4.98 -20.03 -14.33
C GLY A 251 5.82 -19.55 -15.51
N SER A 252 5.99 -20.42 -16.51
CA SER A 252 6.98 -20.25 -17.59
C SER A 252 6.56 -19.31 -18.74
N ASN A 253 5.36 -18.74 -18.69
CA ASN A 253 4.89 -17.82 -19.73
C ASN A 253 5.63 -16.49 -19.63
N SER A 254 6.07 -15.94 -20.76
CA SER A 254 6.63 -14.59 -20.81
C SER A 254 5.54 -13.52 -20.65
N MET A 255 5.93 -12.30 -20.30
CA MET A 255 5.00 -11.18 -20.20
C MET A 255 4.32 -10.90 -21.56
N GLU A 256 5.05 -11.01 -22.66
CA GLU A 256 4.53 -10.81 -24.02
C GLU A 256 3.44 -11.83 -24.37
N ASN A 257 3.62 -13.08 -23.95
CA ASN A 257 2.62 -14.14 -24.14
C ASN A 257 1.33 -13.81 -23.39
N ASP A 258 1.43 -13.34 -22.15
CA ASP A 258 0.27 -12.94 -21.35
C ASP A 258 -0.41 -11.69 -21.95
N ILE A 259 0.35 -10.71 -22.47
CA ILE A 259 -0.18 -9.53 -23.19
C ILE A 259 -0.95 -9.96 -24.44
N GLU A 260 -0.39 -10.89 -25.21
CA GLU A 260 -1.02 -11.38 -26.42
C GLU A 260 -2.29 -12.20 -26.10
N ALA A 261 -2.24 -13.03 -25.06
CA ALA A 261 -3.40 -13.77 -24.57
C ALA A 261 -4.52 -12.82 -24.12
N LEU A 262 -4.18 -11.74 -23.42
CA LEU A 262 -5.14 -10.72 -23.00
C LEU A 262 -5.79 -10.01 -24.20
N LYS A 263 -5.02 -9.68 -25.25
CA LYS A 263 -5.54 -9.08 -26.48
C LYS A 263 -6.50 -10.00 -27.24
N ARG A 264 -6.25 -11.31 -27.21
CA ARG A 264 -7.12 -12.32 -27.84
C ARG A 264 -8.34 -12.67 -26.99
N CYS A 265 -8.28 -12.43 -25.69
CA CYS A 265 -9.34 -12.77 -24.75
C CYS A 265 -10.59 -11.91 -24.98
N CYS A 266 -11.75 -12.55 -24.98
CA CYS A 266 -13.03 -11.84 -25.00
C CYS A 266 -13.54 -11.65 -23.57
N HIS A 267 -13.57 -10.41 -23.10
CA HIS A 267 -14.05 -10.05 -21.75
C HIS A 267 -15.44 -10.63 -21.42
N ILE A 268 -16.33 -10.73 -22.42
CA ILE A 268 -17.71 -11.17 -22.23
C ILE A 268 -17.79 -12.69 -22.04
N ARG A 269 -17.02 -13.45 -22.81
CA ARG A 269 -17.09 -14.92 -22.80
C ARG A 269 -16.18 -15.55 -21.76
N GLU A 270 -15.04 -14.92 -21.47
CA GLU A 270 -13.93 -15.49 -20.71
C GLU A 270 -13.56 -14.60 -19.50
N ARG A 271 -14.57 -14.08 -18.79
CA ARG A 271 -14.40 -13.11 -17.70
C ARG A 271 -13.36 -13.51 -16.64
N LYS A 272 -13.39 -14.77 -16.17
CA LYS A 272 -12.42 -15.28 -15.19
C LYS A 272 -10.99 -15.27 -15.72
N PHE A 273 -10.82 -15.69 -16.98
CA PHE A 273 -9.53 -15.72 -17.63
C PHE A 273 -8.99 -14.30 -17.83
N TYR A 274 -9.83 -13.38 -18.29
CA TYR A 274 -9.49 -11.97 -18.44
C TYR A 274 -8.96 -11.35 -17.15
N HIS A 275 -9.71 -11.45 -16.04
CA HIS A 275 -9.29 -10.86 -14.76
C HIS A 275 -8.03 -11.54 -14.19
N SER A 276 -7.88 -12.86 -14.40
CA SER A 276 -6.64 -13.56 -13.99
C SER A 276 -5.41 -13.08 -14.77
N LEU A 277 -5.55 -12.81 -16.07
CA LEU A 277 -4.47 -12.27 -16.90
C LEU A 277 -4.17 -10.82 -16.52
N MET A 278 -5.20 -10.01 -16.26
CA MET A 278 -5.03 -8.62 -15.85
C MET A 278 -4.25 -8.51 -14.55
N LEU A 279 -4.65 -9.26 -13.51
CA LEU A 279 -3.93 -9.26 -12.24
C LEU A 279 -2.48 -9.71 -12.42
N ARG A 280 -2.24 -10.82 -13.14
CA ARG A 280 -0.90 -11.32 -13.39
C ARG A 280 -0.02 -10.28 -14.10
N LEU A 281 -0.55 -9.63 -15.13
CA LEU A 281 0.18 -8.62 -15.89
C LEU A 281 0.47 -7.37 -15.05
N SER A 282 -0.49 -6.94 -14.23
CA SER A 282 -0.32 -5.77 -13.37
C SER A 282 0.76 -6.02 -12.31
N GLU A 283 0.75 -7.17 -11.63
CA GLU A 283 1.79 -7.56 -10.67
C GLU A 283 3.17 -7.70 -11.35
N ARG A 284 3.25 -8.33 -12.54
CA ARG A 284 4.51 -8.47 -13.29
C ARG A 284 5.10 -7.11 -13.71
N LYS A 285 4.26 -6.14 -14.09
CA LYS A 285 4.70 -4.75 -14.35
C LYS A 285 5.29 -4.11 -13.09
N ILE A 286 4.71 -4.35 -11.91
CA ILE A 286 5.25 -3.82 -10.66
C ILE A 286 6.61 -4.46 -10.35
N LEU A 287 6.78 -5.76 -10.58
CA LEU A 287 8.08 -6.44 -10.43
C LEU A 287 9.14 -5.91 -11.41
N GLU A 288 8.76 -5.56 -12.64
CA GLU A 288 9.67 -4.87 -13.57
C GLU A 288 10.10 -3.50 -13.03
N LYS A 289 9.16 -2.71 -12.48
CA LYS A 289 9.48 -1.44 -11.82
C LYS A 289 10.36 -1.63 -10.59
N LEU A 290 10.17 -2.70 -9.81
CA LEU A 290 11.06 -3.05 -8.70
C LEU A 290 12.50 -3.30 -9.20
N ARG A 291 12.68 -3.96 -10.34
CA ARG A 291 14.00 -4.15 -10.95
C ARG A 291 14.63 -2.82 -11.35
N ILE A 292 13.82 -1.90 -11.89
CA ILE A 292 14.27 -0.56 -12.24
C ILE A 292 14.66 0.21 -10.98
N TYR A 293 13.87 0.16 -9.91
CA TYR A 293 14.19 0.76 -8.61
C TYR A 293 15.50 0.20 -8.05
N ALA A 294 15.64 -1.13 -8.04
CA ALA A 294 16.86 -1.81 -7.66
C ALA A 294 18.03 -1.53 -8.62
N GLY A 295 17.80 -1.06 -9.85
CA GLY A 295 18.81 -0.64 -10.82
C GLY A 295 19.20 0.85 -10.73
N ALA A 296 18.25 1.73 -10.40
CA ALA A 296 18.37 3.18 -10.41
C ALA A 296 19.32 3.70 -9.33
N GLY A 297 19.38 3.05 -8.16
CA GLY A 297 20.37 3.36 -7.11
C GLY A 297 21.84 3.30 -7.56
N ALA A 298 22.15 2.69 -8.73
CA ALA A 298 23.52 2.57 -9.24
C ALA A 298 23.93 3.83 -10.02
N GLN A 299 22.95 4.57 -10.53
CA GLN A 299 23.21 5.79 -11.26
C GLN A 299 23.59 6.95 -10.30
N LEU A 300 23.01 6.99 -9.10
CA LEU A 300 23.40 7.92 -8.03
C LEU A 300 24.82 7.67 -7.51
N SER A 301 25.23 6.40 -7.34
CA SER A 301 26.59 6.07 -6.88
C SER A 301 27.67 6.30 -7.95
N SER A 302 27.33 6.17 -9.24
CA SER A 302 28.25 6.43 -10.36
C SER A 302 28.42 7.93 -10.66
N THR A 303 27.38 8.75 -10.49
CA THR A 303 27.46 10.21 -10.60
C THR A 303 28.24 10.82 -9.43
N ALA A 304 28.06 10.31 -8.20
CA ALA A 304 28.87 10.71 -7.05
C ALA A 304 30.37 10.37 -7.23
N LYS A 305 30.69 9.18 -7.78
CA LYS A 305 32.08 8.80 -8.12
C LYS A 305 32.68 9.66 -9.24
N ARG A 306 31.91 10.00 -10.29
CA ARG A 306 32.35 10.91 -11.37
C ARG A 306 32.57 12.34 -10.87
N ALA A 307 31.71 12.84 -9.97
CA ALA A 307 31.87 14.16 -9.36
C ALA A 307 33.09 14.23 -8.43
N SER A 308 33.38 13.16 -7.68
CA SER A 308 34.55 13.05 -6.80
C SER A 308 35.87 12.96 -7.59
N MET A 309 35.92 12.20 -8.68
CA MET A 309 37.11 12.15 -9.56
C MET A 309 37.39 13.49 -10.26
N ARG A 310 36.36 14.26 -10.61
CA ARG A 310 36.52 15.61 -11.19
C ARG A 310 37.09 16.64 -10.21
N LYS A 311 36.89 16.46 -8.90
CA LYS A 311 37.48 17.34 -7.87
C LYS A 311 38.95 17.03 -7.58
N LYS A 312 39.38 15.76 -7.70
CA LYS A 312 40.79 15.36 -7.48
C LYS A 312 41.75 15.71 -8.63
N LEU A 313 41.25 16.01 -9.82
CA LEU A 313 42.07 16.51 -10.95
C LEU A 313 42.25 18.04 -10.98
N LYS A 314 41.72 18.77 -9.99
CA LYS A 314 41.82 20.24 -9.89
C LYS A 314 42.65 20.73 -8.69
N THR A 315 43.47 19.86 -8.11
CA THR A 315 44.53 20.18 -7.14
C THR A 315 45.83 19.67 -7.69
#